data_AF-B3F9A0-F1
#
_entry.id   AF-B3F9A0-F1
#
_cell.length_a   1.000
_cell.length_b   1.000
_cell.length_c   1.000
_cell.angle_alpha   90.00
_cell.angle_beta   90.00
_cell.angle_gamma   90.00
#
_symmetry.space_group_name_H-M   'P 1'
#
loop_
_entity.id
_entity.type
_entity.pdbx_description
1 polymer ?
#
loop_
_entity_poly.entity_id
_entity_poly.type
_entity_poly.pdbx_seq_one_letter_code
_entity_poly.pdbx_strand_id
1 'polypeptide(L)'
;RFVGSVFIDNLLRMEKNPDVKYMILLGEVGGTEEYKVIEAVKSGKITKPIIAWCIGTIAKYYDSGVQFGHAGASANAERETAEAKNKAMAEAGIHVPATFNDLPATIMEVYDDLKSKGIIGEIEEPEINTIPKIHRPKNFICTISDDRGEEATYAGFPISSVATPDTGKGIGDVISLLWFKKQYPKWATDFIETVIKTVADHGPAVSGAHNAKVTARAGKSVVELLVTGLLTIGPRFGGAIDGAAKYFKYADDNNMTPAQFLGYMKKEGVPIPGIGHRIKSLKNPDLRVTGLMNYAAEHFPSHSLLDYAKTVEALTTSKKENLIL
;
A
#
# COMPACT_ATOMS: atom_id res chain seq x y z
N ARG A 1 4.23 -16.79 38.86
CA ARG A 1 4.30 -17.22 40.28
C ARG A 1 5.73 -17.55 40.72
N PHE A 2 6.48 -18.39 39.99
CA PHE A 2 7.90 -18.64 40.26
C PHE A 2 8.77 -17.94 39.21
N VAL A 3 9.76 -17.19 39.64
CA VAL A 3 10.69 -16.45 38.79
C VAL A 3 12.07 -17.10 38.82
N GLY A 4 12.85 -16.95 37.75
CA GLY A 4 14.20 -17.54 37.66
C GLY A 4 15.22 -16.92 38.64
N SER A 5 15.02 -15.67 39.05
CA SER A 5 15.78 -15.00 40.11
C SER A 5 14.84 -14.11 40.92
N VAL A 6 14.94 -14.13 42.25
CA VAL A 6 14.03 -13.39 43.13
C VAL A 6 14.61 -12.04 43.55
N PHE A 7 13.82 -11.20 44.24
CA PHE A 7 14.25 -9.87 44.69
C PHE A 7 15.55 -9.91 45.49
N ILE A 8 15.63 -10.79 46.49
CA ILE A 8 16.79 -10.88 47.37
C ILE A 8 18.08 -11.23 46.62
N ASP A 9 18.02 -12.05 45.56
CA ASP A 9 19.19 -12.40 44.75
C ASP A 9 19.76 -11.19 44.01
N ASN A 10 18.89 -10.29 43.55
CA ASN A 10 19.28 -9.06 42.85
C ASN A 10 19.83 -8.03 43.85
N LEU A 11 19.17 -7.86 44.99
CA LEU A 11 19.57 -6.92 46.04
C LEU A 11 20.91 -7.30 46.66
N LEU A 12 21.19 -8.59 46.90
CA LEU A 12 22.50 -9.03 47.37
C LEU A 12 23.62 -8.83 46.32
N ARG A 13 23.30 -8.85 45.02
CA ARG A 13 24.26 -8.49 43.96
C ARG A 13 24.53 -6.98 43.94
N MET A 14 23.49 -6.18 44.07
CA MET A 14 23.59 -4.71 44.17
C MET A 14 24.34 -4.27 45.44
N GLU A 15 24.12 -4.94 46.57
CA GLU A 15 24.86 -4.69 47.81
C GLU A 15 26.37 -4.90 47.61
N LYS A 16 26.76 -5.97 46.91
CA LYS A 16 28.17 -6.26 46.60
C LYS A 16 28.79 -5.33 45.56
N ASN A 17 28.00 -4.67 44.71
CA ASN A 17 28.53 -3.79 43.68
C ASN A 17 28.91 -2.41 44.28
N PRO A 18 30.18 -2.01 44.28
CA PRO A 18 30.61 -0.73 44.85
C PRO A 18 30.00 0.50 44.17
N ASP A 19 29.57 0.39 42.91
CA ASP A 19 28.99 1.51 42.15
C ASP A 19 27.54 1.81 42.56
N VAL A 20 26.84 0.81 43.13
CA VAL A 20 25.48 0.99 43.62
C VAL A 20 25.52 1.64 45.00
N LYS A 21 24.83 2.78 45.16
CA LYS A 21 24.79 3.54 46.43
C LYS A 21 23.48 3.38 47.22
N TYR A 22 22.40 3.04 46.53
CA TYR A 22 21.10 2.71 47.11
C TYR A 22 20.34 1.79 46.15
N MET A 23 19.28 1.16 46.63
CA MET A 23 18.49 0.20 45.87
C MET A 23 17.02 0.58 45.89
N ILE A 24 16.30 0.28 44.80
CA ILE A 24 14.85 0.46 44.72
C ILE A 24 14.21 -0.91 44.51
N LEU A 25 13.28 -1.28 45.39
CA LEU A 25 12.45 -2.48 45.29
C LEU A 25 11.02 -2.08 44.94
N LEU A 26 10.55 -2.50 43.78
CA LEU A 26 9.12 -2.38 43.42
C LEU A 26 8.48 -3.77 43.50
N GLY A 27 7.81 -4.03 44.62
CA GLY A 27 7.13 -5.29 44.92
C GLY A 27 5.69 -5.28 44.43
N GLU A 28 5.00 -6.39 44.60
CA GLU A 28 3.58 -6.51 44.24
C GLU A 28 2.77 -7.24 45.32
N VAL A 29 1.45 -7.13 45.24
CA VAL A 29 0.53 -8.00 45.98
C VAL A 29 0.76 -9.47 45.59
N GLY A 30 0.65 -10.40 46.54
CA GLY A 30 0.84 -11.83 46.31
C GLY A 30 2.26 -12.32 46.63
N GLY A 31 2.36 -13.53 47.19
CA GLY A 31 3.65 -14.10 47.61
C GLY A 31 4.31 -13.37 48.79
N THR A 32 5.53 -13.80 49.17
CA THR A 32 6.21 -13.36 50.40
C THR A 32 7.70 -13.03 50.20
N GLU A 33 8.14 -12.83 48.96
CA GLU A 33 9.56 -12.63 48.63
C GLU A 33 10.14 -11.36 49.26
N GLU A 34 9.35 -10.29 49.41
CA GLU A 34 9.75 -9.04 50.04
C GLU A 34 10.13 -9.21 51.52
N TYR A 35 9.56 -10.21 52.21
CA TYR A 35 9.95 -10.54 53.57
C TYR A 35 11.38 -11.07 53.66
N LYS A 36 11.89 -11.75 52.63
CA LYS A 36 13.30 -12.18 52.62
C LYS A 36 14.27 -10.98 52.57
N VAL A 37 13.83 -9.88 51.95
CA VAL A 37 14.59 -8.62 51.94
C VAL A 37 14.56 -7.96 53.31
N ILE A 38 13.40 -7.93 53.97
CA ILE A 38 13.26 -7.46 55.35
C ILE A 38 14.22 -8.21 56.29
N GLU A 39 14.27 -9.54 56.20
CA GLU A 39 15.17 -10.35 57.03
C GLU A 39 16.66 -10.09 56.71
N ALA A 40 16.99 -9.82 55.44
CA ALA A 40 18.35 -9.46 55.06
C ALA A 40 18.79 -8.08 55.60
N VAL A 41 17.88 -7.11 55.64
CA VAL A 41 18.11 -5.79 56.28
C VAL A 41 18.30 -5.95 57.79
N LYS A 42 17.37 -6.64 58.46
CA LYS A 42 17.43 -6.87 59.92
C LYS A 42 18.69 -7.62 60.36
N SER A 43 19.17 -8.57 59.54
CA SER A 43 20.39 -9.32 59.81
C SER A 43 21.69 -8.59 59.44
N GLY A 44 21.61 -7.37 58.90
CA GLY A 44 22.76 -6.58 58.47
C GLY A 44 23.45 -7.10 57.20
N LYS A 45 22.81 -8.01 56.45
CA LYS A 45 23.33 -8.51 55.16
C LYS A 45 23.18 -7.50 54.04
N ILE A 46 22.20 -6.59 54.17
CA ILE A 46 22.04 -5.42 53.31
C ILE A 46 22.16 -4.20 54.20
N THR A 47 23.11 -3.33 53.87
CA THR A 47 23.43 -2.12 54.64
C THR A 47 23.18 -0.84 53.86
N LYS A 48 23.16 -0.91 52.51
CA LYS A 48 22.81 0.24 51.68
C LYS A 48 21.33 0.59 51.79
N PRO A 49 20.96 1.87 51.69
CA PRO A 49 19.56 2.28 51.75
C PRO A 49 18.71 1.56 50.70
N ILE A 50 17.55 1.07 51.12
CA ILE A 50 16.52 0.52 50.24
C ILE A 50 15.33 1.47 50.26
N ILE A 51 14.85 1.82 49.08
CA ILE A 51 13.53 2.42 48.88
C ILE A 51 12.61 1.32 48.37
N ALA A 52 11.46 1.11 48.99
CA ALA A 52 10.56 0.04 48.57
C ALA A 52 9.10 0.46 48.51
N TRP A 53 8.38 -0.09 47.54
CA TRP A 53 6.93 0.03 47.47
C TRP A 53 6.33 -1.21 46.83
N CYS A 54 5.36 -1.82 47.50
CA CYS A 54 4.52 -2.89 46.95
C CYS A 54 3.27 -2.28 46.32
N ILE A 55 3.07 -2.53 45.03
CA ILE A 55 1.86 -2.13 44.29
C ILE A 55 0.72 -3.12 44.54
N GLY A 56 -0.53 -2.70 44.26
CA GLY A 56 -1.72 -3.52 44.49
C GLY A 56 -2.43 -3.23 45.81
N THR A 57 -2.23 -2.05 46.40
CA THR A 57 -2.95 -1.59 47.60
C THR A 57 -4.46 -1.50 47.41
N ILE A 58 -4.92 -1.36 46.16
CA ILE A 58 -6.35 -1.37 45.83
C ILE A 58 -7.01 -2.72 46.11
N ALA A 59 -6.25 -3.82 46.15
CA ALA A 59 -6.76 -5.18 46.34
C ALA A 59 -7.63 -5.33 47.61
N LYS A 60 -7.37 -4.51 48.64
CA LYS A 60 -8.14 -4.50 49.88
C LYS A 60 -9.56 -3.96 49.76
N TYR A 61 -9.87 -3.22 48.69
CA TYR A 61 -11.19 -2.64 48.44
C TYR A 61 -12.05 -3.55 47.55
N TYR A 62 -11.54 -4.71 47.13
CA TYR A 62 -12.31 -5.70 46.39
C TYR A 62 -12.77 -6.82 47.32
N ASP A 63 -14.06 -7.16 47.25
CA ASP A 63 -14.67 -8.22 48.07
C ASP A 63 -14.33 -9.65 47.61
N SER A 64 -13.72 -9.79 46.41
CA SER A 64 -13.34 -11.08 45.82
C SER A 64 -11.85 -11.10 45.50
N GLY A 65 -11.23 -12.29 45.56
CA GLY A 65 -9.81 -12.48 45.23
C GLY A 65 -9.53 -12.15 43.76
N VAL A 66 -9.17 -10.91 43.48
CA VAL A 66 -8.84 -10.43 42.12
C VAL A 66 -7.46 -10.94 41.74
N GLN A 67 -7.38 -11.74 40.68
CA GLN A 67 -6.12 -12.05 40.00
C GLN A 67 -5.76 -10.88 39.07
N PHE A 68 -4.69 -10.17 39.38
CA PHE A 68 -4.15 -9.13 38.49
C PHE A 68 -3.34 -9.75 37.34
N GLY A 69 -3.02 -8.95 36.32
CA GLY A 69 -2.47 -9.44 35.04
C GLY A 69 -1.17 -10.27 35.15
N HIS A 70 -0.32 -10.00 36.14
CA HIS A 70 0.80 -10.88 36.45
C HIS A 70 0.30 -12.16 37.14
N ALA A 71 0.74 -13.33 36.65
CA ALA A 71 0.34 -14.63 37.19
C ALA A 71 0.68 -14.88 38.68
N GLY A 72 1.47 -14.00 39.31
CA GLY A 72 1.76 -14.04 40.75
C GLY A 72 0.95 -13.04 41.60
N ALA A 73 0.28 -12.08 40.96
CA ALA A 73 -0.34 -10.93 41.61
C ALA A 73 -1.75 -11.26 42.13
N SER A 74 -1.80 -12.09 43.17
CA SER A 74 -3.01 -12.44 43.92
C SER A 74 -2.62 -12.75 45.37
N ALA A 75 -3.31 -12.12 46.32
CA ALA A 75 -3.09 -12.35 47.75
C ALA A 75 -4.03 -13.43 48.28
N ASN A 76 -3.45 -14.53 48.79
CA ASN A 76 -4.22 -15.61 49.41
C ASN A 76 -4.27 -15.49 50.94
N ALA A 77 -3.53 -14.53 51.50
CA ALA A 77 -3.46 -14.24 52.93
C ALA A 77 -3.16 -12.75 53.17
N GLU A 78 -3.49 -12.23 54.35
CA GLU A 78 -3.23 -10.83 54.74
C GLU A 78 -1.75 -10.44 54.58
N ARG A 79 -0.85 -11.38 54.92
CA ARG A 79 0.61 -11.21 54.76
C ARG A 79 1.05 -11.04 53.30
N GLU A 80 0.26 -11.51 52.34
CA GLU A 80 0.55 -11.35 50.92
C GLU A 80 0.01 -10.02 50.37
N THR A 81 -0.74 -9.24 51.16
CA THR A 81 -1.26 -7.94 50.73
C THR A 81 -0.14 -6.92 50.58
N ALA A 82 -0.27 -6.04 49.59
CA ALA A 82 0.70 -4.97 49.36
C ALA A 82 0.84 -4.05 50.57
N GLU A 83 -0.26 -3.76 51.28
CA GLU A 83 -0.28 -2.88 52.44
C GLU A 83 0.45 -3.48 53.65
N ALA A 84 0.24 -4.77 53.93
CA ALA A 84 0.98 -5.48 54.98
C ALA A 84 2.49 -5.54 54.68
N LYS A 85 2.87 -5.75 53.41
CA LYS A 85 4.27 -5.72 52.98
C LYS A 85 4.88 -4.33 53.13
N ASN A 86 4.19 -3.28 52.68
CA ASN A 86 4.65 -1.88 52.82
C ASN A 86 4.89 -1.50 54.28
N LYS A 87 3.93 -1.83 55.15
CA LYS A 87 4.08 -1.59 56.59
C LYS A 87 5.28 -2.35 57.17
N ALA A 88 5.42 -3.64 56.85
CA ALA A 88 6.52 -4.46 57.35
C ALA A 88 7.90 -4.00 56.85
N MET A 89 7.98 -3.50 55.61
CA MET A 89 9.20 -2.91 55.07
C MET A 89 9.54 -1.61 55.80
N ALA A 90 8.57 -0.72 56.02
CA ALA A 90 8.77 0.53 56.76
C ALA A 90 9.28 0.29 58.19
N GLU A 91 8.68 -0.66 58.91
CA GLU A 91 9.10 -1.07 60.26
C GLU A 91 10.52 -1.65 60.31
N ALA A 92 11.02 -2.19 59.18
CA ALA A 92 12.37 -2.72 59.05
C ALA A 92 13.43 -1.64 58.73
N GLY A 93 13.04 -0.36 58.63
CA GLY A 93 13.93 0.75 58.29
C GLY A 93 14.13 0.95 56.78
N ILE A 94 13.29 0.33 55.95
CA ILE A 94 13.27 0.58 54.50
C ILE A 94 12.48 1.87 54.24
N HIS A 95 12.94 2.72 53.32
CA HIS A 95 12.23 3.93 52.93
C HIS A 95 10.99 3.56 52.11
N VAL A 96 9.80 3.66 52.70
CA VAL A 96 8.53 3.33 52.05
C VAL A 96 7.68 4.59 51.93
N PRO A 97 7.34 5.04 50.71
CA PRO A 97 6.48 6.20 50.52
C PRO A 97 5.04 5.91 50.98
N ALA A 98 4.23 6.95 51.17
CA ALA A 98 2.81 6.79 51.50
C ALA A 98 1.99 6.24 50.32
N THR A 99 2.32 6.66 49.10
CA THR A 99 1.72 6.18 47.86
C THR A 99 2.77 6.01 46.76
N PHE A 100 2.41 5.33 45.67
CA PHE A 100 3.30 5.20 44.51
C PHE A 100 3.67 6.56 43.88
N ASN A 101 2.77 7.56 43.95
CA ASN A 101 3.03 8.90 43.42
C ASN A 101 4.11 9.65 44.20
N ASP A 102 4.34 9.26 45.46
CA ASP A 102 5.38 9.86 46.30
C ASP A 102 6.74 9.17 46.13
N LEU A 103 6.80 8.05 45.39
CA LEU A 103 8.03 7.30 45.14
C LEU A 103 9.15 8.17 44.52
N PRO A 104 8.90 9.05 43.52
CA PRO A 104 9.92 9.94 43.00
C PRO A 104 10.49 10.90 44.06
N ALA A 105 9.65 11.41 44.96
CA ALA A 105 10.07 12.31 46.03
C ALA A 105 10.96 11.58 47.05
N THR A 106 10.58 10.36 47.45
CA THR A 106 11.40 9.52 48.34
C THR A 106 12.73 9.10 47.69
N ILE A 107 12.75 8.84 46.37
CA ILE A 107 14.00 8.60 45.63
C ILE A 107 14.91 9.82 45.69
N MET A 108 14.36 11.02 45.44
CA MET A 108 15.11 12.27 45.49
C MET A 108 15.66 12.54 46.89
N GLU A 109 14.87 12.34 47.95
CA GLU A 109 15.30 12.51 49.34
C GLU A 109 16.50 11.63 49.70
N VAL A 110 16.45 10.33 49.39
CA VAL A 110 17.56 9.41 49.65
C VAL A 110 18.78 9.74 48.79
N TYR A 111 18.57 10.10 47.53
CA TYR A 111 19.64 10.52 46.63
C TYR A 111 20.38 11.76 47.16
N ASP A 112 19.63 12.80 47.55
CA ASP A 112 20.19 14.05 48.06
C ASP A 112 20.88 13.87 49.41
N ASP A 113 20.35 13.05 50.31
CA ASP A 113 21.01 12.67 51.56
C ASP A 113 22.37 12.00 51.29
N LEU A 114 22.42 11.02 50.37
CA LEU A 114 23.66 10.35 50.00
C LEU A 114 24.64 11.28 49.27
N LYS A 115 24.15 12.20 48.45
CA LYS A 115 24.98 13.23 47.81
C LYS A 115 25.56 14.20 48.83
N SER A 116 24.77 14.64 49.81
CA SER A 116 25.22 15.53 50.89
C SER A 116 26.30 14.89 51.79
N LYS A 117 26.24 13.56 51.95
CA LYS A 117 27.24 12.74 52.66
C LYS A 117 28.49 12.44 51.82
N GLY A 118 28.53 12.88 50.56
CA GLY A 118 29.63 12.61 49.63
C GLY A 118 29.72 11.16 49.14
N ILE A 119 28.66 10.35 49.35
CA ILE A 119 28.61 8.95 48.91
C ILE A 119 28.32 8.86 47.40
N ILE A 120 27.50 9.78 46.89
CA ILE A 120 27.26 10.00 45.46
C ILE A 120 28.01 11.28 45.04
N GLY A 121 28.89 11.16 44.03
CA GLY A 121 29.60 12.30 43.44
C GLY A 121 28.83 12.98 42.32
N GLU A 122 29.46 13.95 41.66
CA GLU A 122 28.92 14.52 40.42
C GLU A 122 28.96 13.50 39.28
N ILE A 123 27.89 13.45 38.50
CA ILE A 123 27.73 12.54 37.36
C ILE A 123 27.79 13.40 36.10
N GLU A 124 28.82 13.19 35.27
CA GLU A 124 28.92 13.87 33.97
C GLU A 124 27.94 13.23 32.98
N GLU A 125 27.07 14.05 32.39
CA GLU A 125 26.13 13.61 31.36
C GLU A 125 26.88 13.23 30.08
N PRO A 126 26.67 12.02 29.52
CA PRO A 126 27.36 11.60 28.30
C PRO A 126 26.82 12.32 27.06
N GLU A 127 27.65 12.45 26.02
CA GLU A 127 27.18 12.90 24.71
C GLU A 127 26.23 11.86 24.09
N ILE A 128 25.04 12.29 23.71
CA ILE A 128 23.99 11.41 23.15
C ILE A 128 24.11 11.36 21.63
N ASN A 129 24.11 10.15 21.05
CA ASN A 129 24.06 9.95 19.62
C ASN A 129 22.71 10.38 19.02
N THR A 130 22.73 11.23 17.98
CA THR A 130 21.52 11.67 17.28
C THR A 130 21.12 10.69 16.16
N ILE A 131 19.83 10.37 16.08
CA ILE A 131 19.28 9.52 15.00
C ILE A 131 19.08 10.36 13.72
N PRO A 132 19.48 9.87 12.52
CA PRO A 132 19.27 10.59 11.26
C PRO A 132 17.79 10.82 10.95
N LYS A 133 17.47 12.01 10.42
CA LYS A 133 16.10 12.43 10.04
C LYS A 133 15.88 12.50 8.51
N ILE A 134 16.70 11.79 7.73
CA ILE A 134 16.73 11.97 6.27
C ILE A 134 15.52 11.30 5.60
N HIS A 135 14.81 12.07 4.77
CA HIS A 135 13.80 11.57 3.84
C HIS A 135 14.32 11.70 2.40
N ARG A 136 14.15 10.65 1.58
CA ARG A 136 14.52 10.68 0.14
C ARG A 136 13.28 10.93 -0.72
N PRO A 137 13.33 11.85 -1.70
CA PRO A 137 12.21 12.08 -2.61
C PRO A 137 11.97 10.86 -3.52
N LYS A 138 10.72 10.73 -3.99
CA LYS A 138 10.35 9.71 -4.98
C LYS A 138 10.80 10.17 -6.37
N ASN A 139 11.45 9.29 -7.12
CA ASN A 139 11.89 9.58 -8.50
C ASN A 139 10.87 9.16 -9.57
N PHE A 140 9.96 8.26 -9.22
CA PHE A 140 8.95 7.71 -10.12
C PHE A 140 7.57 7.79 -9.49
N ILE A 141 6.57 7.98 -10.34
CA ILE A 141 5.16 7.97 -9.97
C ILE A 141 4.46 6.93 -10.85
N CYS A 142 3.88 5.90 -10.23
CA CYS A 142 2.97 4.96 -10.88
C CYS A 142 1.55 5.25 -10.39
N THR A 143 0.58 5.35 -11.31
CA THR A 143 -0.83 5.61 -10.96
C THR A 143 -1.81 4.55 -11.47
N ILE A 144 -1.30 3.50 -12.12
CA ILE A 144 -2.13 2.51 -12.81
C ILE A 144 -2.14 1.15 -12.11
N SER A 145 -1.17 0.86 -11.24
CA SER A 145 -1.12 -0.38 -10.47
C SER A 145 -0.33 -0.19 -9.18
N ASP A 146 -0.64 -1.00 -8.19
CA ASP A 146 0.10 -1.10 -6.92
C ASP A 146 0.15 -2.58 -6.49
N ASP A 147 1.36 -3.10 -6.30
CA ASP A 147 1.67 -4.49 -5.96
C ASP A 147 2.27 -4.63 -4.55
N ARG A 148 2.32 -3.54 -3.77
CA ARG A 148 2.99 -3.53 -2.45
C ARG A 148 2.10 -4.00 -1.30
N GLY A 149 0.79 -4.03 -1.51
CA GLY A 149 -0.18 -4.49 -0.51
C GLY A 149 -0.29 -6.01 -0.47
N GLU A 150 -1.19 -6.52 0.36
CA GLU A 150 -1.55 -7.96 0.43
C GLU A 150 -2.08 -8.49 -0.91
N GLU A 151 -2.67 -7.61 -1.72
CA GLU A 151 -3.17 -7.91 -3.04
C GLU A 151 -2.78 -6.82 -4.04
N ALA A 152 -2.39 -7.23 -5.24
CA ALA A 152 -2.13 -6.30 -6.33
C ALA A 152 -3.42 -5.63 -6.80
N THR A 153 -3.30 -4.38 -7.27
CA THR A 153 -4.43 -3.57 -7.73
C THR A 153 -4.23 -3.02 -9.14
N TYR A 154 -5.33 -2.88 -9.87
CA TYR A 154 -5.43 -2.14 -11.12
C TYR A 154 -6.18 -0.83 -10.86
N ALA A 155 -5.47 0.30 -10.92
CA ALA A 155 -5.99 1.63 -10.63
C ALA A 155 -6.76 1.69 -9.28
N GLY A 156 -6.26 0.98 -8.27
CA GLY A 156 -6.87 0.88 -6.94
C GLY A 156 -7.93 -0.20 -6.76
N PHE A 157 -8.31 -0.92 -7.83
CA PHE A 157 -9.21 -2.06 -7.73
C PHE A 157 -8.41 -3.34 -7.47
N PRO A 158 -8.70 -4.12 -6.42
CA PRO A 158 -8.08 -5.42 -6.19
C PRO A 158 -8.29 -6.34 -7.40
N ILE A 159 -7.27 -7.12 -7.78
CA ILE A 159 -7.33 -8.06 -8.90
C ILE A 159 -8.51 -9.04 -8.75
N SER A 160 -8.79 -9.50 -7.54
CA SER A 160 -9.92 -10.37 -7.16
C SER A 160 -11.28 -9.78 -7.50
N SER A 161 -11.40 -8.45 -7.56
CA SER A 161 -12.64 -7.76 -7.94
C SER A 161 -12.80 -7.56 -9.45
N VAL A 162 -11.79 -7.93 -10.25
CA VAL A 162 -11.72 -7.61 -11.69
C VAL A 162 -11.38 -8.80 -12.57
N ALA A 163 -10.49 -9.70 -12.14
CA ALA A 163 -9.85 -10.69 -13.00
C ALA A 163 -10.06 -12.14 -12.55
N THR A 164 -11.03 -12.39 -11.67
CA THR A 164 -11.46 -13.75 -11.33
C THR A 164 -12.66 -14.17 -12.17
N PRO A 165 -12.80 -15.47 -12.50
CA PRO A 165 -13.85 -15.96 -13.41
C PRO A 165 -15.28 -15.61 -12.98
N ASP A 166 -15.52 -15.47 -11.67
CA ASP A 166 -16.81 -15.17 -11.05
C ASP A 166 -17.26 -13.70 -11.22
N THR A 167 -16.33 -12.79 -11.58
CA THR A 167 -16.64 -11.36 -11.72
C THR A 167 -17.43 -11.01 -12.99
N GLY A 168 -17.42 -11.89 -14.01
CA GLY A 168 -18.02 -11.63 -15.32
C GLY A 168 -17.33 -10.52 -16.13
N LYS A 169 -16.15 -10.06 -15.69
CA LYS A 169 -15.34 -9.03 -16.35
C LYS A 169 -14.32 -9.65 -17.29
N GLY A 170 -14.04 -8.94 -18.37
CA GLY A 170 -13.14 -9.38 -19.44
C GLY A 170 -11.82 -8.60 -19.48
N ILE A 171 -11.05 -8.83 -20.54
CA ILE A 171 -9.80 -8.10 -20.77
C ILE A 171 -10.08 -6.62 -21.06
N GLY A 172 -11.25 -6.31 -21.63
CA GLY A 172 -11.70 -4.93 -21.84
C GLY A 172 -11.83 -4.14 -20.53
N ASP A 173 -12.30 -4.78 -19.45
CA ASP A 173 -12.40 -4.17 -18.12
C ASP A 173 -11.01 -3.88 -17.54
N VAL A 174 -10.07 -4.81 -17.66
CA VAL A 174 -8.68 -4.62 -17.21
C VAL A 174 -8.01 -3.48 -17.99
N ILE A 175 -8.18 -3.44 -19.31
CA ILE A 175 -7.67 -2.35 -20.15
C ILE A 175 -8.28 -1.01 -19.72
N SER A 176 -9.58 -0.97 -19.43
CA SER A 176 -10.25 0.27 -19.01
C SER A 176 -9.61 0.89 -17.76
N LEU A 177 -9.22 0.05 -16.80
CA LEU A 177 -8.55 0.47 -15.58
C LEU A 177 -7.09 0.86 -15.82
N LEU A 178 -6.31 0.03 -16.50
CA LEU A 178 -4.88 0.27 -16.67
C LEU A 178 -4.57 1.44 -17.61
N TRP A 179 -5.36 1.63 -18.66
CA TRP A 179 -5.11 2.68 -19.65
C TRP A 179 -5.85 3.98 -19.32
N PHE A 180 -7.08 3.89 -18.81
CA PHE A 180 -7.93 5.06 -18.61
C PHE A 180 -8.26 5.35 -17.13
N LYS A 181 -7.88 4.47 -16.20
CA LYS A 181 -8.18 4.59 -14.76
C LYS A 181 -9.67 4.79 -14.48
N LYS A 182 -10.51 4.09 -15.24
CA LYS A 182 -11.98 4.18 -15.18
C LYS A 182 -12.58 2.80 -15.37
N GLN A 183 -13.65 2.50 -14.63
CA GLN A 183 -14.53 1.40 -14.95
C GLN A 183 -15.49 1.86 -16.03
N TYR A 184 -15.42 1.21 -17.19
CA TYR A 184 -16.30 1.51 -18.32
C TYR A 184 -17.59 0.70 -18.25
N PRO A 185 -18.70 1.19 -18.84
CA PRO A 185 -19.90 0.40 -19.00
C PRO A 185 -19.61 -0.82 -19.89
N LYS A 186 -20.38 -1.90 -19.68
CA LYS A 186 -20.17 -3.20 -20.36
C LYS A 186 -20.08 -3.10 -21.88
N TRP A 187 -20.92 -2.26 -22.51
CA TRP A 187 -20.87 -2.06 -23.95
C TRP A 187 -19.52 -1.52 -24.44
N ALA A 188 -18.85 -0.69 -23.64
CA ALA A 188 -17.58 -0.09 -24.02
C ALA A 188 -16.43 -1.07 -23.84
N THR A 189 -16.44 -1.88 -22.77
CA THR A 189 -15.43 -2.94 -22.57
C THR A 189 -15.58 -4.05 -23.61
N ASP A 190 -16.81 -4.42 -23.96
CA ASP A 190 -17.11 -5.37 -25.05
C ASP A 190 -16.70 -4.83 -26.43
N PHE A 191 -16.87 -3.52 -26.65
CA PHE A 191 -16.39 -2.89 -27.88
C PHE A 191 -14.86 -2.93 -27.98
N ILE A 192 -14.13 -2.65 -26.89
CA ILE A 192 -12.67 -2.77 -26.84
C ILE A 192 -12.24 -4.20 -27.21
N GLU A 193 -12.87 -5.22 -26.65
CA GLU A 193 -12.56 -6.61 -26.97
C GLU A 193 -12.90 -6.97 -28.43
N THR A 194 -14.00 -6.42 -28.94
CA THR A 194 -14.40 -6.62 -30.33
C THR A 194 -13.40 -5.98 -31.29
N VAL A 195 -12.86 -4.79 -30.96
CA VAL A 195 -11.78 -4.15 -31.71
C VAL A 195 -10.52 -5.02 -31.68
N ILE A 196 -10.10 -5.53 -30.52
CA ILE A 196 -8.93 -6.42 -30.39
C ILE A 196 -9.09 -7.66 -31.27
N LYS A 197 -10.25 -8.32 -31.23
CA LYS A 197 -10.55 -9.49 -32.09
C LYS A 197 -10.50 -9.13 -33.58
N THR A 198 -11.02 -7.96 -33.95
CA THR A 198 -11.10 -7.50 -35.34
C THR A 198 -9.73 -7.21 -35.95
N VAL A 199 -8.78 -6.72 -35.14
CA VAL A 199 -7.42 -6.34 -35.59
C VAL A 199 -6.37 -7.42 -35.30
N ALA A 200 -6.77 -8.60 -34.81
CA ALA A 200 -5.86 -9.64 -34.34
C ALA A 200 -4.83 -10.08 -35.41
N ASP A 201 -5.25 -10.21 -36.68
CA ASP A 201 -4.34 -10.45 -37.80
C ASP A 201 -4.97 -9.99 -39.14
N HIS A 202 -4.13 -9.67 -40.12
CA HIS A 202 -4.55 -9.37 -41.50
C HIS A 202 -3.70 -10.12 -42.55
N GLY A 203 -3.11 -11.25 -42.14
CA GLY A 203 -2.32 -12.11 -42.99
C GLY A 203 -0.84 -11.70 -43.11
N PRO A 204 -0.01 -12.60 -43.65
CA PRO A 204 1.45 -12.54 -43.54
C PRO A 204 2.14 -11.56 -44.50
N ALA A 205 1.36 -10.78 -45.26
CA ALA A 205 1.87 -9.87 -46.29
C ALA A 205 2.02 -8.43 -45.78
N VAL A 206 1.41 -8.08 -44.65
CA VAL A 206 1.54 -6.76 -44.05
C VAL A 206 2.92 -6.59 -43.41
N SER A 207 3.40 -5.34 -43.31
CA SER A 207 4.78 -5.03 -42.88
C SER A 207 5.19 -5.73 -41.59
N GLY A 208 4.35 -5.66 -40.53
CA GLY A 208 4.67 -6.27 -39.24
C GLY A 208 4.75 -7.79 -39.29
N ALA A 209 3.75 -8.43 -39.91
CA ALA A 209 3.71 -9.88 -40.03
C ALA A 209 4.86 -10.41 -40.92
N HIS A 210 5.21 -9.68 -41.98
CA HIS A 210 6.35 -10.02 -42.84
C HIS A 210 7.67 -9.96 -42.06
N ASN A 211 7.91 -8.89 -41.31
CA ASN A 211 9.13 -8.73 -40.50
C ASN A 211 9.24 -9.79 -39.41
N ALA A 212 8.15 -10.07 -38.70
CA ALA A 212 8.11 -11.13 -37.70
C ALA A 212 8.42 -12.50 -38.34
N LYS A 213 7.84 -12.80 -39.50
CA LYS A 213 8.09 -14.05 -40.25
C LYS A 213 9.55 -14.18 -40.69
N VAL A 214 10.16 -13.12 -41.24
CA VAL A 214 11.58 -13.13 -41.64
C VAL A 214 12.47 -13.36 -40.42
N THR A 215 12.15 -12.68 -39.31
CA THR A 215 12.90 -12.80 -38.05
C THR A 215 12.79 -14.20 -37.44
N ALA A 216 11.60 -14.80 -37.47
CA ALA A 216 11.38 -16.18 -37.07
C ALA A 216 12.22 -17.15 -37.91
N ARG A 217 12.24 -16.96 -39.24
CA ARG A 217 13.05 -17.77 -40.16
C ARG A 217 14.56 -17.57 -39.98
N ALA A 218 14.98 -16.48 -39.35
CA ALA A 218 16.37 -16.24 -38.95
C ALA A 218 16.73 -16.90 -37.60
N GLY A 219 15.84 -17.73 -37.03
CA GLY A 219 16.11 -18.50 -35.80
C GLY A 219 16.08 -17.64 -34.53
N LYS A 220 15.38 -16.51 -34.55
CA LYS A 220 15.26 -15.59 -33.40
C LYS A 220 14.13 -16.00 -32.46
N SER A 221 14.22 -15.54 -31.21
CA SER A 221 13.23 -15.81 -30.17
C SER A 221 11.87 -15.15 -30.46
N VAL A 222 10.84 -15.60 -29.73
CA VAL A 222 9.47 -15.06 -29.83
C VAL A 222 9.41 -13.57 -29.50
N VAL A 223 10.20 -13.10 -28.53
CA VAL A 223 10.26 -11.67 -28.18
C VAL A 223 10.90 -10.87 -29.29
N GLU A 224 12.04 -11.33 -29.83
CA GLU A 224 12.73 -10.65 -30.92
C GLU A 224 11.86 -10.56 -32.17
N LEU A 225 11.22 -11.66 -32.61
CA LEU A 225 10.35 -11.63 -33.78
C LEU A 225 9.08 -10.79 -33.56
N LEU A 226 8.56 -10.74 -32.34
CA LEU A 226 7.42 -9.87 -32.02
C LEU A 226 7.83 -8.41 -32.13
N VAL A 227 8.95 -8.02 -31.51
CA VAL A 227 9.45 -6.64 -31.51
C VAL A 227 9.77 -6.17 -32.93
N THR A 228 10.40 -7.00 -33.78
CA THR A 228 10.69 -6.60 -35.16
C THR A 228 9.43 -6.35 -35.99
N GLY A 229 8.34 -7.08 -35.71
CA GLY A 229 7.03 -6.80 -36.28
C GLY A 229 6.41 -5.51 -35.73
N LEU A 230 6.41 -5.34 -34.40
CA LEU A 230 5.83 -4.18 -33.73
C LEU A 230 6.52 -2.86 -34.10
N LEU A 231 7.83 -2.86 -34.31
CA LEU A 231 8.59 -1.66 -34.74
C LEU A 231 8.20 -1.15 -36.13
N THR A 232 7.43 -1.91 -36.90
CA THR A 232 6.85 -1.43 -38.17
C THR A 232 5.57 -0.63 -37.98
N ILE A 233 4.93 -0.72 -36.80
CA ILE A 233 3.68 -0.03 -36.49
C ILE A 233 3.99 1.46 -36.33
N GLY A 234 3.30 2.28 -37.12
CA GLY A 234 3.55 3.71 -37.21
C GLY A 234 2.70 4.35 -38.32
N PRO A 235 3.11 5.51 -38.88
CA PRO A 235 2.25 6.31 -39.76
C PRO A 235 1.72 5.59 -41.00
N ARG A 236 2.48 4.63 -41.56
CA ARG A 236 2.11 3.90 -42.79
C ARG A 236 1.50 2.52 -42.56
N PHE A 237 1.66 1.96 -41.36
CA PHE A 237 1.15 0.64 -40.99
C PHE A 237 0.59 0.71 -39.57
N GLY A 238 -0.73 0.62 -39.42
CA GLY A 238 -1.45 0.77 -38.15
C GLY A 238 -1.87 2.21 -37.80
N GLY A 239 -1.11 3.23 -38.20
CA GLY A 239 -1.38 4.63 -37.84
C GLY A 239 -2.64 5.27 -38.43
N ALA A 240 -3.34 4.60 -39.36
CA ALA A 240 -4.57 5.12 -39.96
C ALA A 240 -5.72 5.26 -38.94
N ILE A 241 -5.73 4.44 -37.87
CA ILE A 241 -6.76 4.50 -36.81
C ILE A 241 -6.66 5.82 -36.06
N ASP A 242 -5.46 6.15 -35.56
CA ASP A 242 -5.19 7.41 -34.85
C ASP A 242 -5.37 8.62 -35.79
N GLY A 243 -4.89 8.50 -37.04
CA GLY A 243 -5.09 9.52 -38.06
C GLY A 243 -6.57 9.82 -38.32
N ALA A 244 -7.41 8.80 -38.46
CA ALA A 244 -8.85 8.96 -38.67
C ALA A 244 -9.49 9.64 -37.47
N ALA A 245 -9.27 9.11 -36.26
CA ALA A 245 -9.79 9.68 -35.03
C ALA A 245 -9.40 11.16 -34.88
N LYS A 246 -8.13 11.51 -35.13
CA LYS A 246 -7.63 12.88 -35.09
C LYS A 246 -8.38 13.80 -36.06
N TYR A 247 -8.45 13.46 -37.34
CA TYR A 247 -9.00 14.37 -38.36
C TYR A 247 -10.52 14.48 -38.30
N PHE A 248 -11.24 13.38 -38.07
CA PHE A 248 -12.69 13.42 -37.88
C PHE A 248 -13.05 14.19 -36.62
N LYS A 249 -12.34 13.96 -35.51
CA LYS A 249 -12.54 14.74 -34.28
C LYS A 249 -12.20 16.22 -34.46
N TYR A 250 -11.14 16.55 -35.18
CA TYR A 250 -10.81 17.94 -35.48
C TYR A 250 -11.93 18.62 -36.29
N ALA A 251 -12.51 17.94 -37.27
CA ALA A 251 -13.63 18.47 -38.04
C ALA A 251 -14.87 18.73 -37.16
N ASP A 252 -15.18 17.78 -36.27
CA ASP A 252 -16.28 17.87 -35.30
C ASP A 252 -16.07 19.00 -34.28
N ASP A 253 -14.90 19.07 -33.65
CA ASP A 253 -14.53 20.10 -32.67
C ASP A 253 -14.55 21.52 -33.29
N ASN A 254 -14.35 21.63 -34.61
CA ASN A 254 -14.41 22.90 -35.36
C ASN A 254 -15.76 23.11 -36.09
N ASN A 255 -16.77 22.28 -35.83
CA ASN A 255 -18.10 22.34 -36.45
C ASN A 255 -18.04 22.41 -37.99
N MET A 256 -17.07 21.73 -38.61
CA MET A 256 -16.91 21.74 -40.05
C MET A 256 -18.01 20.90 -40.69
N THR A 257 -18.71 21.46 -41.67
CA THR A 257 -19.54 20.65 -42.57
C THR A 257 -18.67 19.61 -43.29
N PRO A 258 -19.23 18.45 -43.71
CA PRO A 258 -18.48 17.45 -44.47
C PRO A 258 -17.77 18.02 -45.71
N ALA A 259 -18.38 18.98 -46.41
CA ALA A 259 -17.77 19.66 -47.55
C ALA A 259 -16.54 20.51 -47.16
N GLN A 260 -16.61 21.23 -46.04
CA GLN A 260 -15.48 21.99 -45.50
C GLN A 260 -14.35 21.06 -45.07
N PHE A 261 -14.67 19.93 -44.42
CA PHE A 261 -13.68 18.92 -44.06
C PHE A 261 -12.96 18.33 -45.28
N LEU A 262 -13.70 17.98 -46.34
CA LEU A 262 -13.08 17.53 -47.60
C LEU A 262 -12.16 18.59 -48.20
N GLY A 263 -12.56 19.87 -48.13
CA GLY A 263 -11.74 21.00 -48.56
C GLY A 263 -10.47 21.16 -47.73
N TYR A 264 -10.58 21.00 -46.41
CA TYR A 264 -9.45 21.01 -45.47
C TYR A 264 -8.46 19.89 -45.80
N MET A 265 -8.92 18.64 -45.90
CA MET A 265 -8.05 17.49 -46.19
C MET A 265 -7.38 17.60 -47.57
N LYS A 266 -8.05 18.21 -48.56
CA LYS A 266 -7.43 18.50 -49.86
C LYS A 266 -6.28 19.49 -49.74
N LYS A 267 -6.38 20.50 -48.87
CA LYS A 267 -5.31 21.48 -48.62
C LYS A 267 -4.13 20.86 -47.86
N GLU A 268 -4.41 19.95 -46.92
CA GLU A 268 -3.38 19.19 -46.20
C GLU A 268 -2.57 18.27 -47.14
N GLY A 269 -3.08 17.96 -48.33
CA GLY A 269 -2.36 17.19 -49.33
C GLY A 269 -2.21 15.70 -48.99
N VAL A 270 -2.97 15.21 -48.01
CA VAL A 270 -2.98 13.80 -47.59
C VAL A 270 -4.36 13.17 -47.84
N PRO A 271 -4.42 11.88 -48.25
CA PRO A 271 -5.69 11.15 -48.28
C PRO A 271 -6.34 11.14 -46.90
N ILE A 272 -7.67 11.14 -46.86
CA ILE A 272 -8.43 11.09 -45.61
C ILE A 272 -8.17 9.74 -44.93
N PRO A 273 -7.50 9.69 -43.77
CA PRO A 273 -7.26 8.43 -43.08
C PRO A 273 -8.59 7.79 -42.68
N GLY A 274 -8.70 6.48 -42.85
CA GLY A 274 -9.95 5.76 -42.64
C GLY A 274 -10.94 5.83 -43.80
N ILE A 275 -10.61 6.48 -44.93
CA ILE A 275 -11.44 6.42 -46.14
C ILE A 275 -10.67 5.73 -47.27
N GLY A 276 -11.29 4.70 -47.83
CA GLY A 276 -10.82 4.01 -49.03
C GLY A 276 -10.41 2.56 -48.78
N HIS A 277 -10.87 1.69 -49.68
CA HIS A 277 -10.54 0.28 -49.67
C HIS A 277 -10.10 -0.20 -51.06
N ARG A 278 -9.19 -1.18 -51.12
CA ARG A 278 -8.67 -1.72 -52.39
C ARG A 278 -9.70 -2.51 -53.21
N ILE A 279 -10.46 -3.37 -52.54
CA ILE A 279 -11.42 -4.32 -53.17
C ILE A 279 -12.89 -4.01 -52.81
N LYS A 280 -13.17 -3.83 -51.52
CA LYS A 280 -14.51 -3.53 -50.97
C LYS A 280 -15.05 -2.18 -51.47
N SER A 281 -16.38 -2.11 -51.52
CA SER A 281 -17.17 -0.98 -52.02
C SER A 281 -18.56 -0.98 -51.38
N LEU A 282 -19.40 0.01 -51.71
CA LEU A 282 -20.79 0.04 -51.24
C LEU A 282 -21.59 -1.24 -51.60
N LYS A 283 -21.29 -1.87 -52.73
CA LYS A 283 -21.97 -3.10 -53.19
C LYS A 283 -21.37 -4.38 -52.59
N ASN A 284 -20.14 -4.31 -52.08
CA ASN A 284 -19.43 -5.41 -51.45
C ASN A 284 -18.76 -4.87 -50.17
N PRO A 285 -19.53 -4.73 -49.07
CA PRO A 285 -19.04 -4.10 -47.85
C PRO A 285 -17.97 -4.93 -47.14
N ASP A 286 -17.12 -4.24 -46.37
CA ASP A 286 -16.22 -4.89 -45.40
C ASP A 286 -17.03 -5.29 -44.16
N LEU A 287 -17.19 -6.60 -43.96
CA LEU A 287 -18.00 -7.13 -42.86
C LEU A 287 -17.45 -6.76 -41.48
N ARG A 288 -16.15 -6.46 -41.36
CA ARG A 288 -15.55 -5.98 -40.10
C ARG A 288 -16.10 -4.60 -39.75
N VAL A 289 -16.13 -3.71 -40.74
CA VAL A 289 -16.65 -2.34 -40.59
C VAL A 289 -18.14 -2.40 -40.30
N THR A 290 -18.90 -3.19 -41.06
CA THR A 290 -20.34 -3.38 -40.82
C THR A 290 -20.62 -3.91 -39.42
N GLY A 291 -19.86 -4.89 -38.93
CA GLY A 291 -20.03 -5.43 -37.57
C GLY A 291 -19.79 -4.38 -36.49
N LEU A 292 -18.72 -3.60 -36.60
CA LEU A 292 -18.41 -2.53 -35.63
C LEU A 292 -19.44 -1.40 -35.66
N MET A 293 -19.90 -0.99 -36.85
CA MET A 293 -20.94 0.03 -37.00
C MET A 293 -22.28 -0.42 -36.41
N ASN A 294 -22.67 -1.67 -36.66
CA ASN A 294 -23.91 -2.22 -36.11
C ASN A 294 -23.86 -2.27 -34.58
N TYR A 295 -22.74 -2.71 -34.02
CA TYR A 295 -22.53 -2.71 -32.57
C TYR A 295 -22.66 -1.30 -31.99
N ALA A 296 -22.04 -0.30 -32.62
CA ALA A 296 -22.12 1.09 -32.17
C ALA A 296 -23.56 1.62 -32.25
N ALA A 297 -24.28 1.34 -33.35
CA ALA A 297 -25.67 1.76 -33.52
C ALA A 297 -26.62 1.12 -32.49
N GLU A 298 -26.35 -0.12 -32.08
CA GLU A 298 -27.20 -0.85 -31.13
C GLU A 298 -26.92 -0.49 -29.67
N HIS A 299 -25.65 -0.29 -29.31
CA HIS A 299 -25.24 -0.23 -27.90
C HIS A 299 -24.69 1.12 -27.44
N PHE A 300 -24.23 1.99 -28.35
CA PHE A 300 -23.64 3.26 -27.90
C PHE A 300 -24.76 4.25 -27.52
N PRO A 301 -24.62 4.98 -26.40
CA PRO A 301 -25.57 6.04 -26.04
C PRO A 301 -25.61 7.18 -27.06
N SER A 302 -24.49 7.41 -27.77
CA SER A 302 -24.36 8.39 -28.84
C SER A 302 -23.25 7.97 -29.80
N HIS A 303 -23.44 8.26 -31.08
CA HIS A 303 -22.49 7.97 -32.14
C HIS A 303 -22.42 9.13 -33.17
N SER A 304 -22.54 10.38 -32.70
CA SER A 304 -22.58 11.58 -33.54
C SER A 304 -21.38 11.69 -34.50
N LEU A 305 -20.18 11.36 -34.02
CA LEU A 305 -18.97 11.39 -34.85
C LEU A 305 -18.97 10.29 -35.92
N LEU A 306 -19.58 9.13 -35.63
CA LEU A 306 -19.79 8.09 -36.64
C LEU A 306 -20.82 8.53 -37.68
N ASP A 307 -21.90 9.19 -37.27
CA ASP A 307 -22.90 9.73 -38.20
C ASP A 307 -22.26 10.77 -39.12
N TYR A 308 -21.46 11.67 -38.56
CA TYR A 308 -20.65 12.60 -39.34
C TYR A 308 -19.73 11.87 -40.33
N ALA A 309 -19.01 10.84 -39.88
CA ALA A 309 -18.15 10.06 -40.76
C ALA A 309 -18.91 9.37 -41.91
N LYS A 310 -20.13 8.87 -41.65
CA LYS A 310 -21.01 8.29 -42.70
C LYS A 310 -21.48 9.33 -43.70
N THR A 311 -21.71 10.59 -43.29
CA THR A 311 -22.00 11.66 -44.26
C THR A 311 -20.78 11.99 -45.13
N VAL A 312 -19.58 11.94 -44.57
CA VAL A 312 -18.33 12.08 -45.35
C VAL A 312 -18.16 10.92 -46.32
N GLU A 313 -18.42 9.67 -45.88
CA GLU A 313 -18.41 8.47 -46.73
C GLU A 313 -19.37 8.62 -47.92
N ALA A 314 -20.60 9.08 -47.69
CA ALA A 314 -21.56 9.30 -48.77
C ALA A 314 -21.03 10.29 -49.84
N LEU A 315 -20.33 11.34 -49.41
CA LEU A 315 -19.72 12.30 -50.32
C LEU A 315 -18.49 11.71 -51.05
N THR A 316 -17.67 10.89 -50.39
CA THR A 316 -16.49 10.30 -51.02
C THR A 316 -16.85 9.17 -51.99
N THR A 317 -17.81 8.33 -51.62
CA THR A 317 -18.31 7.25 -52.48
C THR A 317 -19.03 7.75 -53.72
N SER A 318 -19.65 8.95 -53.66
CA SER A 318 -20.18 9.63 -54.86
C SER A 318 -19.12 9.94 -55.92
N LYS A 319 -17.84 10.07 -55.51
CA LYS A 319 -16.70 10.27 -56.42
C LYS A 319 -16.14 8.96 -56.93
N LYS A 320 -16.07 7.94 -56.06
CA LYS A 320 -15.58 6.60 -56.42
C LYS A 320 -16.10 5.55 -55.43
N GLU A 321 -16.73 4.49 -55.94
CA GLU A 321 -17.47 3.50 -55.13
C GLU A 321 -16.65 2.79 -54.03
N ASN A 322 -15.31 2.76 -54.15
CA ASN A 322 -14.43 2.12 -53.18
C ASN A 322 -13.87 3.08 -52.10
N LEU A 323 -14.31 4.34 -52.09
CA LEU A 323 -13.97 5.32 -51.05
C LEU A 323 -14.92 5.23 -49.85
N ILE A 324 -15.08 4.01 -49.34
CA ILE A 324 -15.87 3.66 -48.14
C ILE A 324 -15.07 3.92 -46.85
N LEU A 325 -15.76 3.95 -45.70
CA LEU A 325 -15.15 3.96 -44.36
C LEU A 325 -14.52 2.61 -44.00
#